data_AF-A0A0B1T4D4-F1
#
_entry.id   AF-A0A0B1T4D4-F1
#
_cell.length_a   1.000
_cell.length_b   1.000
_cell.length_c   1.000
_cell.angle_alpha   90.00
_cell.angle_beta   90.00
_cell.angle_gamma   90.00
#
_symmetry.space_group_name_H-M   'P 1'
#
loop_
_entity.id
_entity.type
_entity.pdbx_description
1 polymer ?
#
loop_
_entity_poly.entity_id
_entity_poly.type
_entity_poly.pdbx_seq_one_letter_code
_entity_poly.pdbx_strand_id
1 'polypeptide(L)'
;MMCIGEEGDVAQFGDWTKRNIQLYAIRNGYELCPKSAHHWIRRGIAEALRTEEYYAVDVLLGGYDDKEEKAFLGSVDYLGNGIANQAIFA
;
A
#
# COMPACT_ATOMS: atom_id res chain seq x y z
N MET A 1 -7.08 -2.74 -0.61
CA MET A 1 -6.43 -1.42 -0.57
C MET A 1 -7.46 -0.36 -0.97
N MET A 2 -7.57 0.70 -0.19
CA MET A 2 -8.36 1.89 -0.48
C MET A 2 -7.41 3.08 -0.61
N CYS A 3 -7.62 3.91 -1.62
CA CYS A 3 -6.85 5.12 -1.89
C CYS A 3 -7.79 6.33 -1.79
N ILE A 4 -7.36 7.39 -1.12
CA ILE A 4 -8.14 8.59 -0.81
C ILE A 4 -7.25 9.80 -1.13
N GLY A 5 -7.76 10.80 -1.84
CA GLY A 5 -6.95 11.95 -2.25
C GLY A 5 -7.46 12.56 -3.55
N GLU A 6 -6.54 13.19 -4.29
CA GLU A 6 -6.84 13.77 -5.61
C GLU A 6 -7.25 12.67 -6.60
N GLU A 7 -8.35 12.88 -7.33
CA GLU A 7 -9.03 11.81 -8.09
C GLU A 7 -8.12 11.16 -9.14
N GLY A 8 -7.33 11.97 -9.86
CA GLY A 8 -6.39 11.48 -10.88
C GLY A 8 -5.26 10.64 -10.27
N ASP A 9 -4.71 11.09 -9.15
CA ASP A 9 -3.63 10.39 -8.44
C ASP A 9 -4.13 9.10 -7.81
N VAL A 10 -5.33 9.10 -7.24
CA VAL A 10 -5.98 7.91 -6.67
C VAL A 10 -6.13 6.81 -7.73
N ALA A 11 -6.60 7.17 -8.93
CA ALA A 11 -6.75 6.23 -10.02
C ALA A 11 -5.38 5.70 -10.50
N GLN A 12 -4.43 6.60 -10.77
CA GLN A 12 -3.09 6.22 -11.23
C GLN A 12 -2.32 5.37 -10.21
N PHE A 13 -2.20 5.86 -8.98
CA PHE A 13 -1.45 5.20 -7.91
C PHE A 13 -2.07 3.85 -7.56
N GLY A 14 -3.40 3.78 -7.51
CA GLY A 14 -4.14 2.54 -7.27
C GLY A 14 -3.84 1.48 -8.32
N ASP A 15 -3.89 1.83 -9.60
CA ASP A 15 -3.60 0.91 -10.70
C ASP A 15 -2.12 0.53 -10.79
N TRP A 16 -1.22 1.50 -10.61
CA TRP A 16 0.22 1.25 -10.54
C TRP A 16 0.56 0.25 -9.43
N THR A 17 -0.01 0.44 -8.24
CA THR A 17 0.20 -0.45 -7.08
C THR A 17 -0.31 -1.86 -7.36
N LYS A 18 -1.55 -2.00 -7.85
CA LYS A 18 -2.15 -3.32 -8.18
C LYS A 18 -1.29 -4.09 -9.18
N ARG A 19 -0.87 -3.45 -10.27
CA ARG A 19 -0.08 -4.09 -11.33
C ARG A 19 1.29 -4.57 -10.83
N ASN A 20 1.97 -3.77 -10.00
CA ASN A 20 3.28 -4.14 -9.46
C ASN A 20 3.19 -5.28 -8.43
N ILE A 21 2.17 -5.28 -7.56
CA ILE A 21 1.94 -6.38 -6.63
C ILE A 21 1.63 -7.68 -7.39
N GLN A 22 0.79 -7.61 -8.43
CA GLN A 22 0.47 -8.77 -9.26
C GLN A 22 1.71 -9.28 -10.02
N LEU A 23 2.51 -8.38 -10.58
CA LEU A 23 3.78 -8.74 -11.22
C LEU A 23 4.73 -9.43 -10.23
N TYR A 24 4.82 -8.94 -9.00
CA TYR A 24 5.62 -9.58 -7.95
C TYR A 24 5.18 -11.02 -7.71
N ALA A 25 3.87 -11.25 -7.61
CA ALA A 25 3.32 -12.59 -7.38
C ALA A 25 3.66 -13.54 -8.54
N ILE A 26 3.50 -13.08 -9.79
CA ILE A 26 3.84 -13.87 -10.99
C ILE A 26 5.34 -14.18 -11.04
N ARG A 27 6.19 -13.20 -10.73
CA ARG A 27 7.65 -13.35 -10.82
C ARG A 27 8.23 -14.29 -9.76
N ASN A 28 7.70 -14.26 -8.54
CA ASN A 28 8.25 -15.00 -7.41
C ASN A 28 7.47 -16.29 -7.11
N GLY A 29 6.27 -16.47 -7.67
CA GLY A 29 5.43 -17.67 -7.47
C GLY A 29 4.70 -17.70 -6.13
N TYR A 30 4.63 -16.58 -5.40
CA TYR A 30 3.88 -16.47 -4.13
C TYR A 30 3.37 -15.04 -3.90
N GLU A 31 2.28 -14.92 -3.13
CA GLU A 31 1.70 -13.62 -2.80
C GLU A 31 2.48 -12.87 -1.72
N LEU A 32 2.51 -11.54 -1.85
CA LEU A 32 3.20 -10.67 -0.91
C LEU A 32 2.40 -10.58 0.39
N CYS A 33 3.06 -10.73 1.55
CA CYS A 33 2.36 -10.58 2.82
C CYS A 33 1.82 -9.13 2.98
N PRO A 34 0.65 -8.92 3.61
CA PRO A 34 0.04 -7.59 3.72
C PRO A 34 0.97 -6.54 4.36
N LYS A 35 1.77 -6.95 5.35
CA LYS A 35 2.74 -6.08 6.01
C LYS A 35 3.89 -5.67 5.09
N SER A 36 4.41 -6.59 4.29
CA SER A 36 5.42 -6.26 3.26
C SER A 36 4.85 -5.35 2.19
N ALA A 37 3.61 -5.59 1.76
CA ALA A 37 2.90 -4.72 0.82
C ALA A 37 2.76 -3.30 1.37
N HIS A 38 2.39 -3.14 2.65
CA HIS A 38 2.31 -1.84 3.32
C HIS A 38 3.63 -1.07 3.26
N HIS A 39 4.74 -1.71 3.65
CA HIS A 39 6.05 -1.07 3.63
C HIS A 39 6.52 -0.72 2.21
N TRP A 40 6.22 -1.58 1.23
CA TRP A 40 6.54 -1.32 -0.17
C TRP A 40 5.73 -0.15 -0.73
N ILE A 41 4.43 -0.08 -0.47
CA ILE A 41 3.55 1.04 -0.87
C ILE A 41 4.04 2.36 -0.25
N ARG A 42 4.32 2.34 1.06
CA ARG A 42 4.87 3.51 1.76
C ARG A 42 6.15 4.02 1.10
N ARG A 43 7.04 3.10 0.72
CA ARG A 43 8.27 3.45 0.03
C ARG A 43 7.99 4.13 -1.31
N GLY A 44 7.04 3.63 -2.10
CA GLY A 44 6.64 4.26 -3.36
C GLY A 44 6.17 5.71 -3.17
N ILE A 45 5.33 5.97 -2.16
CA ILE A 45 4.87 7.32 -1.82
C ILE A 45 6.05 8.21 -1.38
N ALA A 46 6.91 7.72 -0.49
CA ALA A 46 8.06 8.48 0.01
C ALA A 46 9.12 8.78 -1.08
N GLU A 47 9.25 7.93 -2.09
CA GLU A 47 10.10 8.14 -3.26
C GLU A 47 9.48 9.20 -4.19
N ALA A 48 8.17 9.12 -4.48
CA ALA A 48 7.44 10.10 -5.28
C ALA A 48 7.34 11.49 -4.61
N LEU A 49 7.33 11.57 -3.28
CA LEU A 49 7.28 12.85 -2.56
C LEU A 49 8.44 13.80 -2.89
N ARG A 50 9.56 13.27 -3.39
CA ARG A 50 10.74 14.07 -3.77
C ARG A 50 10.84 14.32 -5.27
N THR A 51 9.82 13.98 -6.05
CA THR A 51 9.75 14.25 -7.48
C THR A 51 8.79 15.42 -7.77
N GLU A 52 8.87 15.97 -8.98
CA GLU A 52 7.94 17.03 -9.43
C GLU A 52 6.50 16.52 -9.50
N GLU A 53 6.33 15.28 -9.95
CA GLU A 53 5.05 14.56 -10.01
C GLU A 53 4.92 13.66 -8.77
N TYR A 54 4.51 14.23 -7.63
CA TYR A 54 4.21 13.44 -6.43
C TYR A 54 2.75 12.98 -6.43
N TYR A 55 2.45 11.87 -5.75
CA TYR A 55 1.08 11.38 -5.59
C TYR A 55 0.45 11.94 -4.31
N ALA A 56 -0.61 12.73 -4.43
CA ALA A 56 -1.39 13.24 -3.29
C ALA A 56 -2.45 12.20 -2.85
N VAL A 57 -2.00 11.08 -2.27
CA VAL A 57 -2.87 9.95 -1.91
C VAL A 57 -2.56 9.38 -0.53
N ASP A 58 -3.60 9.31 0.29
CA ASP A 58 -3.65 8.51 1.51
C ASP A 58 -4.12 7.09 1.19
N VAL A 59 -3.52 6.09 1.83
CA VAL A 59 -3.79 4.68 1.58
C VAL A 59 -4.18 3.97 2.87
N LEU A 60 -5.27 3.21 2.81
CA LEU A 60 -5.61 2.22 3.81
C LEU A 60 -5.43 0.82 3.21
N LEU A 61 -4.57 0.02 3.83
CA LEU A 61 -4.27 -1.35 3.43
C LEU A 61 -4.76 -2.33 4.49
N GLY A 62 -5.84 -3.03 4.17
CA GLY A 62 -6.28 -4.23 4.88
C GLY A 62 -5.87 -5.49 4.13
N GLY A 63 -5.55 -6.54 4.88
CA GLY A 63 -5.28 -7.88 4.35
C GLY A 63 -5.28 -8.93 5.47
N TYR A 64 -5.22 -10.20 5.10
CA TYR A 64 -5.06 -11.32 6.03
C TYR A 64 -3.78 -12.06 5.67
N ASP A 65 -2.97 -12.37 6.67
CA ASP A 65 -1.75 -13.16 6.48
C ASP A 65 -2.04 -14.62 6.82
N ASP A 66 -2.10 -15.48 5.79
CA ASP A 66 -2.38 -16.91 5.95
C ASP A 66 -1.26 -17.67 6.68
N LYS A 67 -0.04 -17.11 6.75
CA LYS A 67 1.08 -17.76 7.44
C LYS A 67 1.07 -17.49 8.94
N GLU A 68 0.71 -16.28 9.32
CA GLU A 68 0.62 -15.87 10.74
C GLU A 68 -0.81 -16.00 11.31
N GLU A 69 -1.79 -16.33 10.47
CA GLU A 69 -3.23 -16.38 10.78
C GLU A 69 -3.76 -15.08 11.41
N LYS A 70 -3.29 -13.93 10.91
CA LYS A 70 -3.58 -12.62 11.48
C LYS A 70 -4.15 -11.65 10.45
N ALA A 71 -5.17 -10.92 10.88
CA ALA A 71 -5.65 -9.74 10.15
C ALA A 71 -4.62 -8.60 10.29
N PHE A 72 -4.41 -7.91 9.18
CA PHE A 72 -3.53 -6.76 9.07
C PHE A 72 -4.35 -5.54 8.62
N LEU A 73 -4.16 -4.42 9.33
CA LEU A 73 -4.67 -3.12 8.93
C LEU A 73 -3.56 -2.10 9.14
N GLY A 74 -3.18 -1.42 8.06
CA GLY A 74 -2.23 -0.33 8.12
C GLY A 74 -2.63 0.84 7.23
N SER A 75 -2.23 2.04 7.63
CA SER A 75 -2.43 3.27 6.88
C SER A 75 -1.11 3.86 6.42
N VAL A 76 -1.14 4.59 5.31
CA VAL A 76 -0.03 5.42 4.82
C VAL A 76 -0.61 6.76 4.40
N ASP A 77 -0.01 7.84 4.89
CA ASP A 77 -0.33 9.23 4.54
C ASP A 77 0.41 9.63 3.24
N TYR A 78 -0.11 10.60 2.50
CA TYR A 78 0.52 11.16 1.29
C TYR A 78 1.96 11.68 1.52
N LEU A 79 2.34 11.96 2.77
CA LEU A 79 3.73 12.29 3.17
C LEU A 79 4.65 11.07 3.34
N GLY A 80 4.15 9.85 3.10
CA GLY A 80 4.91 8.61 3.29
C GLY A 80 5.08 8.21 4.77
N ASN A 81 4.31 8.81 5.67
CA ASN A 81 4.21 8.33 7.05
C ASN A 81 3.27 7.12 7.08
N GLY A 82 3.60 6.06 7.82
CA GLY A 82 2.80 4.85 7.81
C GLY A 82 2.70 4.18 9.17
N ILE A 83 1.49 3.71 9.49
CA ILE A 83 1.18 2.93 10.69
C ILE A 83 0.83 1.53 10.22
N ALA A 84 1.68 0.54 10.50
CA ALA A 84 1.52 -0.82 9.95
C ALA A 84 0.54 -1.70 10.74
N ASN A 85 0.48 -1.59 12.07
CA ASN A 85 -0.33 -2.47 12.92
C ASN A 85 -1.38 -1.65 13.66
N GLN A 86 -2.36 -1.15 12.93
CA GLN A 86 -3.44 -0.38 13.52
C GLN A 86 -4.38 -1.32 14.30
N ALA A 87 -4.78 -0.91 15.50
CA ALA A 87 -5.68 -1.70 16.32
C ALA A 87 -7.04 -1.86 15.62
N ILE A 88 -7.44 -3.10 15.35
CA ILE A 88 -8.75 -3.43 14.84
C ILE A 88 -9.64 -3.62 16.07
N PHE A 89 -10.36 -2.58 16.46
CA PHE A 89 -11.39 -2.71 17.49
C PHE A 89 -12.61 -3.38 16.83
N ALA A 90 -12.88 -4.62 17.22
CA ALA A 90 -14.12 -5.32 16.93
C ALA A 90 -15.15 -5.05 18.03
#